data_AF-A0A8X6G9Q5-F1
#
_entry.id   AF-A0A8X6G9Q5-F1
#
_cell.length_a   1.000
_cell.length_b   1.000
_cell.length_c   1.000
_cell.angle_alpha   90.00
_cell.angle_beta   90.00
_cell.angle_gamma   90.00
#
_symmetry.space_group_name_H-M   'P 1'
#
loop_
_entity.id
_entity.type
_entity.pdbx_description
1 polymer ?
#
loop_
_entity_poly.entity_id
_entity_poly.type
_entity_poly.pdbx_seq_one_letter_code
_entity_poly.pdbx_strand_id
1 'polypeptide(L)'
;MILQEKDCTSKKHSKRQKRMSVNKEKTCPLCLETLDIDDLSFYPCKCGYQVCRFCWHRIRTNENGLCPACRRQYSEDPVTFKPLTQEE
;
A
#
# COMPACT_ATOMS: atom_id res chain seq x y z
N MET A 1 39.42 -5.24 -5.05
CA MET A 1 38.64 -6.32 -4.40
C MET A 1 38.46 -5.85 -2.96
N ILE A 2 37.30 -5.49 -2.43
CA ILE A 2 35.95 -6.05 -2.56
C ILE A 2 34.96 -4.88 -2.33
N LEU A 3 34.02 -4.67 -3.25
CA LEU A 3 32.79 -3.94 -2.97
C LEU A 3 31.97 -4.80 -1.99
N GLN A 4 31.70 -4.31 -0.78
CA GLN A 4 30.71 -4.93 0.11
C GLN A 4 29.56 -3.96 0.32
N GLU A 5 28.54 -4.23 -0.48
CA GLU A 5 27.16 -3.83 -0.38
C GLU A 5 26.60 -4.17 1.01
N LYS A 6 25.98 -3.21 1.68
CA LYS A 6 25.32 -3.35 2.99
C LYS A 6 24.15 -2.35 3.01
N ASP A 7 22.89 -2.66 3.23
CA ASP A 7 22.15 -3.89 3.47
C ASP A 7 20.68 -3.54 3.11
N CYS A 8 20.12 -4.15 2.06
CA CYS A 8 18.69 -4.06 1.80
C CYS A 8 18.02 -4.98 2.83
N THR A 9 17.74 -4.43 4.01
CA THR A 9 17.17 -5.14 5.17
C THR A 9 15.91 -5.90 4.77
N SER A 10 16.15 -7.15 4.38
CA SER A 10 15.21 -8.14 3.92
C SER A 10 14.38 -8.57 5.12
N LYS A 11 13.28 -7.86 5.39
CA LYS A 11 12.27 -8.30 6.36
C LYS A 11 11.43 -9.39 5.72
N LYS A 12 11.90 -10.62 5.96
CA LYS A 12 11.27 -11.90 5.63
C LYS A 12 9.82 -11.91 6.13
N HIS A 13 8.85 -11.91 5.20
CA HIS A 13 7.50 -12.37 5.54
C HIS A 13 7.55 -13.90 5.62
N SER A 14 7.27 -14.37 6.82
CA SER A 14 7.26 -15.77 7.22
C SER A 14 6.33 -16.60 6.33
N LYS A 15 6.86 -17.66 5.72
CA LYS A 15 6.05 -18.69 5.05
C LYS A 15 5.13 -19.35 6.07
N ARG A 16 3.81 -19.22 5.92
CA ARG A 16 2.85 -20.20 6.45
C ARG A 16 1.89 -20.63 5.36
N GLN A 17 1.88 -21.94 5.15
CA GLN A 17 1.11 -22.70 4.17
C GLN A 17 -0.39 -22.41 4.23
N LYS A 18 -1.06 -22.23 3.08
CA LYS A 18 -2.35 -22.89 2.83
C LYS A 18 -2.66 -23.01 1.34
N ARG A 19 -3.35 -24.10 1.02
CA ARG A 19 -3.70 -24.66 -0.28
C ARG A 19 -5.19 -24.34 -0.56
N MET A 20 -5.58 -24.31 -1.84
CA MET A 20 -6.96 -24.39 -2.39
C MET A 20 -7.82 -23.11 -2.42
N SER A 21 -7.92 -22.49 -3.59
CA SER A 21 -9.15 -22.32 -4.39
C SER A 21 -8.86 -21.36 -5.54
N VAL A 22 -9.44 -21.60 -6.72
CA VAL A 22 -9.35 -20.68 -7.87
C VAL A 22 -10.14 -19.42 -7.55
N ASN A 23 -9.58 -18.57 -6.69
CA ASN A 23 -9.97 -17.19 -6.53
C ASN A 23 -8.84 -16.38 -7.16
N LYS A 24 -9.16 -15.39 -7.98
CA LYS A 24 -8.13 -14.50 -8.55
C LYS A 24 -7.57 -13.66 -7.41
N GLU A 25 -6.59 -14.21 -6.69
CA GLU A 25 -5.86 -13.54 -5.63
C GLU A 25 -5.23 -12.29 -6.24
N LYS A 26 -5.81 -11.12 -5.94
CA LYS A 26 -5.23 -9.87 -6.43
C LYS A 26 -3.95 -9.63 -5.68
N THR A 27 -2.86 -9.48 -6.43
CA THR A 27 -1.54 -9.21 -5.88
C THR A 27 -1.19 -7.74 -6.10
N CYS A 28 -0.40 -7.19 -5.18
CA CYS A 28 0.12 -5.85 -5.29
C CYS A 28 1.10 -5.75 -6.47
N PRO A 29 0.94 -4.80 -7.40
CA PRO A 29 1.84 -4.67 -8.55
C PRO A 29 3.26 -4.19 -8.20
N LEU A 30 3.49 -3.72 -6.97
CA LEU A 30 4.79 -3.20 -6.52
C LEU A 30 5.65 -4.25 -5.81
N CYS A 31 5.04 -5.11 -4.99
CA CYS A 31 5.75 -6.14 -4.23
C CYS A 31 5.34 -7.58 -4.59
N LEU A 32 4.36 -7.74 -5.49
CA LEU A 32 3.78 -9.03 -5.89
C LEU A 32 3.22 -9.86 -4.71
N GLU A 33 2.94 -9.21 -3.58
CA GLU A 33 2.36 -9.84 -2.40
C GLU A 33 0.83 -9.88 -2.52
N THR A 34 0.20 -10.88 -1.90
CA THR A 34 -1.25 -11.05 -1.87
C THR A 34 -1.89 -9.88 -1.11
N LEU A 35 -2.91 -9.27 -1.70
CA LEU A 35 -3.70 -8.22 -1.05
C LEU A 35 -4.75 -8.88 -0.14
N ASP A 36 -4.84 -8.39 1.10
CA ASP A 36 -5.92 -8.76 2.01
C ASP A 36 -7.26 -8.12 1.61
N ILE A 37 -8.36 -8.61 2.18
CA ILE A 37 -9.73 -8.14 1.87
C ILE A 37 -9.86 -6.62 2.06
N ASP A 38 -9.24 -6.09 3.11
CA ASP A 38 -9.19 -4.65 3.37
C ASP A 38 -8.42 -3.89 2.27
N ASP A 39 -7.30 -4.45 1.81
CA ASP A 39 -6.49 -3.88 0.74
C ASP A 39 -7.18 -3.94 -0.64
N LEU A 40 -8.07 -4.92 -0.86
CA LEU A 40 -8.88 -5.03 -2.09
C LEU A 40 -9.84 -3.84 -2.27
N SER A 41 -10.26 -3.23 -1.16
CA SER A 41 -11.10 -2.03 -1.14
C SER A 41 -10.29 -0.74 -0.95
N PHE A 42 -8.97 -0.85 -0.78
CA PHE A 42 -8.08 0.28 -0.54
C PHE A 42 -7.56 0.87 -1.86
N TYR A 43 -8.02 2.08 -2.17
CA TYR A 43 -7.58 2.86 -3.33
C TYR A 43 -7.05 4.21 -2.86
N PRO A 44 -5.74 4.35 -2.60
CA PRO A 44 -5.18 5.59 -2.08
C PRO A 44 -5.23 6.74 -3.10
N CYS A 45 -5.40 6.43 -4.39
CA CYS A 45 -5.59 7.42 -5.44
C CYS A 45 -6.89 7.16 -6.20
N LYS A 46 -7.60 8.25 -6.56
CA LYS A 46 -8.83 8.22 -7.36
C LYS A 46 -8.65 7.73 -8.81
N CYS A 47 -7.41 7.51 -9.26
CA CYS A 47 -7.14 6.94 -10.59
C CYS A 47 -7.45 5.43 -10.69
N GLY A 48 -7.75 4.77 -9.56
CA GLY A 48 -8.02 3.33 -9.53
C GLY A 48 -6.77 2.45 -9.44
N TYR A 49 -5.59 3.05 -9.27
CA TYR A 49 -4.36 2.28 -9.05
C TYR A 49 -4.33 1.69 -7.63
N GLN A 50 -4.37 0.36 -7.56
CA GLN A 50 -4.39 -0.41 -6.32
C GLN A 50 -2.99 -0.85 -5.92
N VAL A 51 -2.67 -0.67 -4.64
CA VAL A 51 -1.41 -1.06 -4.01
C VAL A 51 -1.68 -1.53 -2.59
N CYS A 52 -0.80 -2.37 -2.03
CA CYS A 52 -0.92 -2.75 -0.62
C CYS A 52 -0.63 -1.57 0.31
N ARG A 53 -1.15 -1.66 1.54
CA ARG A 53 -0.95 -0.67 2.61
C ARG A 53 0.53 -0.36 2.85
N PHE A 54 1.38 -1.39 2.83
CA PHE A 54 2.83 -1.26 3.09
C PHE A 54 3.54 -0.47 2.00
N CYS A 55 3.27 -0.77 0.72
CA CYS A 55 3.86 -0.03 -0.39
C CYS A 55 3.39 1.43 -0.40
N TRP A 56 2.09 1.68 -0.15
CA TRP A 56 1.58 3.04 -0.02
C TRP A 56 2.29 3.81 1.10
N HIS A 57 2.46 3.20 2.28
CA HIS A 57 3.18 3.82 3.39
C HIS A 57 4.64 4.10 3.03
N ARG A 58 5.33 3.13 2.39
CA ARG A 58 6.71 3.31 1.94
C ARG A 58 6.85 4.49 0.96
N ILE A 59 5.94 4.61 -0.01
CA ILE A 59 5.94 5.70 -0.99
C ILE A 59 5.72 7.06 -0.32
N ARG A 60 4.83 7.14 0.69
CA ARG A 60 4.62 8.36 1.48
C ARG A 60 5.82 8.74 2.35
N THR A 61 6.51 7.75 2.92
CA THR A 61 7.57 8.01 3.91
C THR A 61 8.97 8.11 3.31
N ASN A 62 9.27 7.34 2.27
CA ASN A 62 10.63 7.21 1.71
C ASN A 62 10.75 7.75 0.28
N GLU A 63 9.63 8.03 -0.39
CA GLU A 63 9.59 8.48 -1.78
C GLU A 63 8.85 9.82 -1.86
N ASN A 64 8.24 10.14 -3.00
CA ASN A 64 7.64 11.45 -3.23
C ASN A 64 6.16 11.54 -2.79
N GLY A 65 5.59 10.47 -2.24
CA GLY A 65 4.15 10.43 -1.92
C GLY A 65 3.23 10.50 -3.14
N LEU A 66 3.76 10.22 -4.34
CA LEU A 66 3.02 10.28 -5.60
C LEU A 66 2.51 8.90 -6.01
N CYS A 67 1.36 8.87 -6.68
CA CYS A 67 0.84 7.66 -7.30
C CYS A 67 1.74 7.25 -8.49
N PRO A 68 2.21 5.99 -8.58
CA PRO A 68 3.11 5.57 -9.65
C PRO A 68 2.44 5.51 -11.03
N ALA A 69 1.11 5.39 -11.10
CA ALA A 69 0.39 5.37 -12.37
C ALA A 69 0.07 6.78 -12.90
N CYS A 70 -0.45 7.67 -12.05
CA CYS A 70 -0.94 8.98 -12.49
C CYS A 70 -0.11 10.18 -12.00
N ARG A 71 0.94 9.94 -11.20
CA ARG A 71 1.85 10.93 -10.61
C ARG A 71 1.16 12.03 -9.78
N ARG A 72 -0.08 11.81 -9.32
CA ARG A 72 -0.76 12.71 -8.37
C ARG A 72 -0.34 12.40 -6.94
N GLN A 73 -0.21 13.44 -6.11
CA GLN A 73 -0.05 13.26 -4.66
C GLN A 73 -1.26 12.49 -4.11
N TYR A 74 -1.00 11.53 -3.24
CA TYR A 74 -2.07 10.94 -2.44
C TYR A 74 -2.65 12.04 -1.56
N SER A 75 -3.98 12.22 -1.57
CA SER A 75 -4.63 13.22 -0.71
C SER A 75 -4.32 12.89 0.75
N GLU A 76 -3.64 13.81 1.43
CA GLU A 76 -3.29 13.67 2.84
C GLU A 76 -4.42 14.09 3.77
N ASP A 77 -5.52 14.63 3.25
CA ASP A 77 -6.62 15.15 4.05
C ASP A 77 -7.18 14.07 4.98
N PRO A 78 -6.87 14.13 6.29
CA PRO A 78 -7.76 13.50 7.25
C PRO A 78 -9.10 14.16 7.00
N VAL A 79 -10.11 13.34 6.72
CA VAL A 79 -11.52 13.76 6.66
C VAL A 79 -11.69 14.90 7.64
N THR A 80 -11.88 16.12 7.13
CA THR A 80 -12.19 17.27 7.95
C THR A 80 -13.42 16.84 8.72
N PHE A 81 -13.23 16.43 9.97
CA PHE A 81 -14.29 16.05 10.86
C PHE A 81 -15.08 17.34 11.01
N LYS A 82 -16.18 17.48 10.28
CA LYS A 82 -17.18 18.46 10.64
C LYS A 82 -17.72 17.95 11.97
N PRO A 83 -17.41 18.56 13.13
CA PRO A 83 -18.17 18.25 14.32
C PRO A 83 -19.63 18.52 13.95
N LEU A 84 -20.48 17.51 14.11
CA LEU A 84 -21.92 17.74 14.10
C LEU A 84 -22.15 18.78 15.19
N THR A 85 -22.42 20.02 14.78
CA THR A 85 -22.91 21.06 15.67
C THR A 85 -24.12 20.47 16.36
N GLN A 86 -24.01 20.25 17.67
CA GLN A 86 -25.17 19.97 18.51
C GLN A 86 -26.04 21.22 18.42
N GLU A 87 -27.10 21.17 17.61
CA GLU A 87 -28.21 22.10 17.74
C GLU A 87 -28.89 21.78 19.09
N GLU A 88 -28.87 22.78 19.97
CA GLU A 88 -29.58 22.84 21.25
C GLU A 88 -31.07 23.14 21.03
#